data_AF-A0A1D2KBX5-F1
#
_entry.id   AF-A0A1D2KBX5-F1
#
_cell.length_a   1.000
_cell.length_b   1.000
_cell.length_c   1.000
_cell.angle_alpha   90.00
_cell.angle_beta   90.00
_cell.angle_gamma   90.00
#
_symmetry.space_group_name_H-M   'P 1'
#
loop_
_entity.id
_entity.type
_entity.pdbx_description
1 polymer ?
#
loop_
_entity_poly.entity_id
_entity_poly.type
_entity_poly.pdbx_seq_one_letter_code
_entity_poly.pdbx_strand_id
1 'polypeptide(L)' 'MLPSIVLWAFGLVLTLWGLYSMNRAFKKNKTKNNLIQLLLTGEASGIGQFISGIVTIAVGFVVLYFQNK' A
#
# COMPACT_ATOMS: atom_id res chain seq x y z
N MET A 1 23.54 -2.77 -2.66
CA MET A 1 23.31 -1.48 -3.36
C MET A 1 22.14 -1.53 -4.35
N LEU A 2 22.09 -2.48 -5.32
CA LEU A 2 20.96 -2.62 -6.27
C LEU A 2 19.56 -2.99 -5.70
N PRO A 3 19.40 -3.83 -4.65
CA PRO A 3 18.06 -4.26 -4.22
C PRO A 3 17.24 -3.15 -3.53
N SER A 4 17.91 -2.15 -2.97
CA SER A 4 17.28 -1.10 -2.17
C SER A 4 16.43 -0.16 -3.02
N ILE A 5 16.93 0.25 -4.19
CA ILE A 5 16.20 1.13 -5.12
C ILE A 5 14.95 0.45 -5.69
N VAL A 6 15.04 -0.85 -5.97
CA VAL A 6 13.89 -1.63 -6.49
C VAL A 6 12.79 -1.75 -5.42
N LEU A 7 13.15 -2.02 -4.16
CA LEU A 7 12.20 -2.06 -3.05
C LEU A 7 11.50 -0.72 -2.84
N TRP A 8 12.23 0.38 -2.98
CA TRP A 8 11.68 1.74 -2.89
C TRP A 8 10.73 2.09 -4.03
N ALA A 9 11.13 1.83 -5.27
CA ALA A 9 10.28 2.04 -6.43
C ALA A 9 9.02 1.17 -6.38
N PHE A 10 9.16 -0.10 -5.99
CA PHE A 10 8.06 -1.03 -5.83
C PHE A 10 7.10 -0.62 -4.71
N GLY A 11 7.63 -0.18 -3.56
CA GLY A 11 6.84 0.35 -2.44
C GLY A 11 6.04 1.60 -2.82
N LEU A 12 6.65 2.53 -3.57
CA LEU A 12 5.96 3.72 -4.09
C LEU A 12 4.82 3.36 -5.04
N VAL A 13 5.08 2.48 -6.02
CA VAL A 13 4.06 2.03 -6.98
C VAL A 13 2.91 1.34 -6.27
N LEU A 14 3.18 0.44 -5.32
CA LEU A 14 2.15 -0.23 -4.51
C LEU A 14 1.31 0.75 -3.69
N THR A 15 1.96 1.76 -3.08
CA THR A 15 1.28 2.75 -2.25
C THR A 15 0.36 3.63 -3.11
N LEU A 16 0.84 4.13 -4.26
CA LEU A 16 0.06 4.95 -5.19
C LEU A 16 -1.09 4.16 -5.82
N TRP A 17 -0.84 2.91 -6.21
CA TRP A 17 -1.86 2.02 -6.76
C TRP A 17 -2.93 1.66 -5.73
N GLY A 18 -2.52 1.36 -4.50
CA GLY A 18 -3.41 1.14 -3.35
C GLY A 18 -4.28 2.36 -3.05
N LEU A 19 -3.70 3.57 -3.06
CA LEU A 19 -4.44 4.83 -2.91
C LEU A 19 -5.45 5.07 -4.03
N TYR A 20 -5.05 4.85 -5.29
CA TYR A 20 -5.94 5.01 -6.44
C TYR A 20 -7.13 4.03 -6.36
N SER A 21 -6.86 2.77 -6.03
CA SER A 21 -7.86 1.72 -5.85
C SER A 21 -8.81 2.06 -4.69
N MET A 22 -8.27 2.49 -3.55
CA MET A 22 -9.05 2.90 -2.38
C MET A 22 -9.95 4.10 -2.70
N ASN A 23 -9.43 5.13 -3.36
CA ASN A 23 -10.22 6.29 -3.77
C ASN A 23 -11.34 5.90 -4.74
N ARG A 24 -11.09 4.97 -5.66
CA ARG A 24 -12.11 4.49 -6.61
C ARG A 24 -13.21 3.68 -5.91
N ALA A 25 -12.83 2.84 -4.95
CA ALA A 25 -13.74 2.07 -4.10
C ALA A 25 -14.62 2.99 -3.23
N PHE A 26 -14.02 3.90 -2.47
CA PHE A 26 -14.74 4.86 -1.62
C PHE A 26 -15.71 5.75 -2.41
N LYS A 27 -15.34 6.17 -3.63
CA LYS A 27 -16.20 6.98 -4.48
C LYS A 27 -17.42 6.20 -5.00
N LYS A 28 -17.30 4.88 -5.17
CA LYS A 28 -18.36 3.98 -5.64
C LYS A 28 -19.29 3.52 -4.50
N ASN A 29 -18.75 3.38 -3.29
CA ASN A 29 -19.45 2.84 -2.11
C ASN A 29 -19.84 3.89 -1.05
N LYS A 30 -20.14 5.13 -1.47
CA LYS A 30 -20.53 6.25 -0.59
C LYS A 30 -21.78 5.99 0.29
N THR A 31 -22.52 4.92 0.06
CA THR A 31 -23.86 4.66 0.64
C THR A 31 -23.89 3.58 1.74
N LYS A 32 -22.86 2.74 1.90
CA LYS A 32 -22.85 1.68 2.93
C LYS A 32 -21.60 1.75 3.80
N ASN A 33 -21.74 2.43 4.94
CA ASN A 33 -20.70 2.88 5.88
C ASN A 33 -19.98 1.77 6.68
N ASN A 34 -19.93 0.53 6.18
CA ASN A 34 -19.34 -0.59 6.92
C ASN A 34 -17.95 -0.90 6.37
N LEU A 35 -16.91 -0.43 7.06
CA LEU A 35 -15.50 -0.78 6.82
C LEU A 35 -15.27 -2.29 6.66
N ILE A 36 -16.06 -3.11 7.35
CA ILE A 36 -16.03 -4.58 7.28
C ILE A 36 -16.58 -5.09 5.93
N GLN A 37 -17.62 -4.48 5.37
CA GLN A 37 -18.10 -4.82 4.03
C GLN A 37 -17.11 -4.36 2.96
N LEU A 38 -16.52 -3.17 3.11
CA LEU A 38 -15.46 -2.68 2.23
C LEU A 38 -14.26 -3.66 2.23
N LEU A 39 -13.91 -4.22 3.39
CA LEU A 39 -12.87 -5.24 3.53
C LEU A 39 -13.27 -6.63 2.99
N LEU A 40 -14.57 -6.93 2.84
CA LEU A 40 -15.04 -8.21 2.29
C LEU A 40 -15.34 -8.16 0.79
N THR A 41 -15.61 -6.97 0.22
CA THR A 41 -16.15 -6.83 -1.16
C THR A 41 -15.06 -6.61 -2.22
N GLY A 42 -13.85 -7.13 -2.04
CA GLY A 42 -12.75 -6.94 -3.00
C GLY A 42 -12.14 -5.52 -3.00
N GLU A 43 -12.76 -4.55 -2.35
CA GLU A 43 -12.20 -3.22 -2.05
C GLU A 43 -11.08 -3.30 -0.98
N ALA A 44 -11.09 -4.36 -0.17
CA ALA A 44 -9.99 -4.81 0.68
C ALA A 44 -8.65 -4.89 -0.04
N SER A 45 -8.66 -5.26 -1.33
CA SER A 45 -7.42 -5.40 -2.10
C SER A 45 -6.69 -4.07 -2.21
N GLY A 46 -7.40 -2.95 -2.32
CA GLY A 46 -6.79 -1.61 -2.39
C GLY A 46 -6.22 -1.17 -1.04
N ILE A 47 -6.94 -1.44 0.06
CA ILE A 47 -6.50 -1.11 1.42
C ILE A 47 -5.30 -1.97 1.84
N GLY A 48 -5.36 -3.27 1.56
CA GLY A 48 -4.25 -4.19 1.80
C GLY A 48 -3.00 -3.81 1.04
N GLN A 49 -3.13 -3.39 -0.23
CA GLN A 49 -2.02 -2.90 -1.05
C GLN A 49 -1.45 -1.57 -0.53
N PHE A 50 -2.30 -0.66 -0.05
CA PHE A 50 -1.85 0.58 0.56
C PHE A 50 -1.06 0.36 1.86
N ILE A 51 -1.62 -0.44 2.78
CA ILE A 51 -0.95 -0.78 4.05
C ILE A 51 0.34 -1.57 3.77
N SER A 52 0.30 -2.54 2.86
CA SER A 52 1.48 -3.30 2.44
C SER A 52 2.55 -2.41 1.79
N GLY A 53 2.16 -1.43 0.98
CA GLY A 53 3.08 -0.45 0.39
C GLY A 53 3.81 0.38 1.43
N ILE A 54 3.09 0.89 2.44
CA ILE A 54 3.68 1.63 3.57
C ILE A 54 4.66 0.75 4.35
N VAL A 55 4.28 -0.49 4.67
CA VAL A 55 5.15 -1.43 5.38
C VAL A 55 6.41 -1.75 4.57
N THR A 56 6.27 -1.90 3.24
CA THR A 56 7.40 -2.16 2.34
C THR A 56 8.38 -0.98 2.30
N ILE A 57 7.88 0.26 2.31
CA ILE A 57 8.72 1.47 2.41
C ILE A 57 9.45 1.50 3.76
N ALA A 58 8.76 1.20 4.86
CA ALA A 58 9.36 1.16 6.20
C ALA A 58 10.47 0.09 6.31
N VAL A 59 10.24 -1.12 5.79
CA VAL A 59 11.26 -2.17 5.73
C VAL A 59 12.43 -1.76 4.84
N GLY A 60 12.17 -1.11 3.70
CA GLY A 60 13.20 -0.57 2.81
C GLY A 60 14.13 0.44 3.51
N PHE A 61 13.57 1.29 4.39
CA PHE A 61 14.36 2.19 5.24
C PHE A 61 15.24 1.44 6.24
N VAL A 62 14.70 0.44 6.94
CA VAL A 62 15.46 -0.36 7.92
C VAL A 62 16.61 -1.10 7.24
N VAL A 63 16.37 -1.69 6.08
CA VAL A 63 17.40 -2.38 5.29
C VAL A 63 18.47 -1.42 4.80
N LEU A 64 18.10 -0.23 4.32
CA LEU A 64 19.07 0.81 3.95
C LEU A 64 19.93 1.26 5.13
N TYR A 65 19.31 1.47 6.29
CA TYR A 65 19.99 1.89 7.51
C TYR A 65 21.00 0.84 7.99
N PHE A 66 20.63 -0.44 7.93
CA PHE A 66 21.53 -1.56 8.26
C PHE A 66 22.63 -1.80 7.21
N GLN A 67 22.39 -1.55 5.92
CA GLN A 67 23.43 -1.69 4.87
C GLN A 67 24.48 -0.57 4.87
N ASN A 68 24.14 0.61 5.39
CA ASN A 68 25.07 1.74 5.49
C ASN A 68 25.96 1.70 6.75
N LYS A 69 25.87 0.63 7.54
CA LYS A 69 26.64 0.40 8.76
C LYS A 69 27.67 -0.71 8.55
#